data_AF-A0A847Z544-F1
#
_entry.id   AF-A0A847Z544-F1
#
_cell.length_a   1.000
_cell.length_b   1.000
_cell.length_c   1.000
_cell.angle_alpha   90.00
_cell.angle_beta   90.00
_cell.angle_gamma   90.00
#
_symmetry.space_group_name_H-M   'P 1'
#
loop_
_entity.id
_entity.type
_entity.pdbx_description
1 polymer ?
#
loop_
_entity_poly.entity_id
_entity_poly.type
_entity_poly.pdbx_seq_one_letter_code
_entity_poly.pdbx_strand_id
1 'polypeptide(L)'
;MKKNNLLIKTAIAFIMLSLIFITGCGRTPQNQQNNTNQPQTPNEVIYKNTEYGFDFTLPQSWKGYTIVTSNWNGVPLGGTKSEEGPIISIRHPEWTSAKPRQDIPIMVFTLAQWDAMNNSKFSVGAAPIPPSELGRNSKYVFALPARYNYSYPEGFQEVETILNGKPLKPTENFE
;
A
#
# COMPACT_ATOMS: atom_id res chain seq x y z
N MET A 1 48.18 27.45 30.74
CA MET A 1 47.99 27.21 32.19
C MET A 1 46.78 26.31 32.35
N LYS A 2 46.74 25.20 33.09
CA LYS A 2 47.70 24.41 33.86
C LYS A 2 47.02 23.04 34.00
N LYS A 3 47.77 21.96 33.76
CA LYS A 3 47.42 20.56 34.06
C LYS A 3 47.17 20.37 35.57
N ASN A 4 46.49 19.26 35.93
CA ASN A 4 46.77 18.34 37.05
C ASN A 4 45.83 17.12 36.89
N ASN A 5 46.23 15.92 36.45
CA ASN A 5 47.11 14.88 37.02
C ASN A 5 46.51 14.10 38.21
N LEU A 6 46.20 12.80 38.04
CA LEU A 6 46.52 11.69 38.97
C LEU A 6 46.11 10.33 38.33
N LEU A 7 46.97 9.55 37.65
CA LEU A 7 47.94 8.53 38.12
C LEU A 7 47.35 7.35 38.93
N ILE A 8 47.52 6.12 38.40
CA ILE A 8 47.97 4.83 39.00
C ILE A 8 47.90 3.78 37.84
N LYS A 9 48.98 3.41 37.11
CA LYS A 9 50.02 2.38 37.38
C LYS A 9 49.43 1.00 37.75
N THR A 10 49.71 -0.18 37.21
CA THR A 10 50.64 -0.77 36.22
C THR A 10 50.32 -2.28 36.23
N ALA A 11 50.37 -2.98 35.10
CA ALA A 11 50.75 -4.40 35.06
C ALA A 11 51.34 -4.76 33.68
N ILE A 12 52.57 -5.27 33.72
CA ILE A 12 53.50 -5.63 32.65
C ILE A 12 53.26 -7.12 32.29
N ALA A 13 52.90 -7.42 31.03
CA ALA A 13 53.69 -8.10 29.98
C ALA A 13 54.18 -9.54 30.28
N PHE A 14 53.97 -10.48 29.33
CA PHE A 14 55.01 -11.16 28.53
C PHE A 14 54.47 -12.43 27.81
N ILE A 15 54.54 -12.38 26.47
CA ILE A 15 55.01 -13.41 25.50
C ILE A 15 54.37 -14.82 25.52
N MET A 16 53.83 -15.23 24.36
CA MET A 16 54.41 -16.37 23.60
C MET A 16 53.95 -16.39 22.14
N LEU A 17 54.95 -16.27 21.27
CA LEU A 17 54.91 -16.48 19.83
C LEU A 17 54.74 -17.98 19.55
N SER A 18 53.73 -18.37 18.78
CA SER A 18 53.71 -19.69 18.14
C SER A 18 53.18 -19.57 16.71
N LEU A 19 54.13 -19.61 15.78
CA LEU A 19 53.92 -19.89 14.37
C LEU A 19 53.68 -21.40 14.24
N ILE A 20 52.49 -21.81 13.79
CA ILE A 20 52.29 -23.11 13.17
C ILE A 20 51.57 -22.88 11.84
N PHE A 21 52.28 -23.24 10.78
CA PHE A 21 51.84 -23.19 9.39
C PHE A 21 51.15 -24.52 9.02
N ILE A 22 50.01 -24.35 8.33
CA ILE A 22 49.33 -25.22 7.34
C ILE A 22 48.93 -26.66 7.72
N THR A 23 47.64 -26.95 7.62
CA THR A 23 47.05 -27.67 6.48
C THR A 23 45.53 -27.47 6.49
N GLY A 24 44.98 -27.11 5.33
CA GLY A 24 43.55 -26.87 5.16
C GLY A 24 42.72 -28.14 4.98
N CYS A 25 41.42 -27.98 5.22
CA CYS A 25 40.36 -28.71 4.53
C CYS A 25 39.06 -27.88 4.58
N GLY A 26 38.51 -27.59 3.41
CA GLY A 26 37.08 -27.30 3.17
C GLY A 26 36.46 -26.06 3.80
N ARG A 27 36.60 -24.89 3.16
CA ARG A 27 35.58 -23.84 3.30
C ARG A 27 34.42 -24.16 2.37
N THR A 28 33.34 -24.69 2.90
CA THR A 28 32.03 -24.62 2.27
C THR A 28 31.65 -23.15 2.14
N PRO A 29 31.23 -22.64 0.96
CA PRO A 29 30.61 -21.33 0.91
C PRO A 29 29.29 -21.41 1.68
N GLN A 30 29.22 -20.75 2.85
CA GLN A 30 27.94 -20.32 3.38
C GLN A 30 27.40 -19.26 2.41
N ASN A 31 26.68 -19.74 1.41
CA ASN A 31 25.75 -18.93 0.66
C ASN A 31 24.72 -18.46 1.70
N GLN A 32 24.87 -17.21 2.16
CA GLN A 32 23.81 -16.54 2.91
C GLN A 32 22.65 -16.36 1.93
N GLN A 33 21.84 -17.42 1.80
CA GLN A 33 20.43 -17.24 1.50
C GLN A 33 19.89 -16.42 2.67
N ASN A 34 19.87 -15.10 2.50
CA ASN A 34 18.96 -14.22 3.22
C ASN A 34 17.55 -14.63 2.80
N ASN A 35 17.09 -15.78 3.33
CA ASN A 35 15.68 -16.01 3.53
C ASN A 35 15.30 -15.06 4.66
N THR A 36 14.98 -13.83 4.28
CA THR A 36 13.98 -13.07 5.01
C THR A 36 12.72 -13.91 4.97
N ASN A 37 12.57 -14.80 5.95
CA ASN A 37 11.28 -15.25 6.43
C ASN A 37 10.55 -13.99 6.91
N GLN A 38 9.98 -13.26 5.97
CA GLN A 38 8.81 -12.45 6.25
C GLN A 38 7.78 -13.44 6.83
N PRO A 39 7.20 -13.18 8.00
CA PRO A 39 6.11 -14.00 8.48
C PRO A 39 5.03 -13.98 7.40
N GLN A 40 4.81 -15.12 6.74
CA GLN A 40 3.61 -15.32 5.94
C GLN A 40 2.45 -15.21 6.94
N THR A 41 1.73 -14.09 6.93
CA THR A 41 0.45 -13.95 7.62
C THR A 41 -0.55 -14.88 6.92
N PRO A 42 -0.90 -16.05 7.47
CA PRO A 42 -1.65 -17.08 6.72
C PRO A 42 -3.14 -16.75 6.53
N ASN A 43 -3.56 -15.50 6.83
CA ASN A 43 -4.95 -15.09 7.01
C ASN A 43 -5.36 -13.89 6.14
N GLU A 44 -4.61 -13.58 5.08
CA GLU A 44 -4.91 -12.47 4.19
C GLU A 44 -5.55 -12.95 2.88
N VAL A 45 -6.60 -12.27 2.46
CA VAL A 45 -7.25 -12.45 1.16
C VAL A 45 -6.71 -11.38 0.23
N ILE A 46 -6.21 -11.75 -0.95
CA ILE A 46 -5.69 -10.77 -1.92
C ILE A 46 -6.65 -10.69 -3.10
N TYR A 47 -7.20 -9.50 -3.33
CA TYR A 47 -7.82 -9.17 -4.62
C TYR A 47 -6.74 -8.73 -5.60
N LYS A 48 -6.73 -9.32 -6.80
CA LYS A 48 -5.82 -8.95 -7.88
C LYS A 48 -6.63 -8.37 -9.02
N ASN A 49 -6.27 -7.17 -9.46
CA ASN A 49 -6.83 -6.54 -10.64
C ASN A 49 -5.71 -6.34 -11.66
N THR A 50 -5.63 -7.24 -12.63
CA THR A 50 -4.65 -7.17 -13.73
C THR A 50 -5.09 -6.23 -14.85
N GLU A 51 -6.37 -5.87 -14.94
CA GLU A 51 -6.86 -4.88 -15.92
C GLU A 51 -6.21 -3.50 -15.69
N TYR A 52 -6.16 -3.06 -14.43
CA TYR A 52 -5.59 -1.77 -14.04
C TYR A 52 -4.25 -1.86 -13.32
N GLY A 53 -3.78 -3.06 -12.98
CA GLY A 53 -2.46 -3.28 -12.38
C GLY A 53 -2.39 -2.88 -10.91
N PHE A 54 -3.19 -3.52 -10.05
CA PHE A 54 -3.03 -3.42 -8.60
C PHE A 54 -3.47 -4.69 -7.86
N ASP A 55 -2.87 -4.90 -6.69
CA ASP A 55 -3.33 -5.86 -5.70
C ASP A 55 -3.93 -5.11 -4.50
N PHE A 56 -4.92 -5.71 -3.83
CA PHE A 56 -5.54 -5.17 -2.62
C PHE A 56 -5.62 -6.24 -1.55
N THR A 57 -4.94 -6.01 -0.42
CA THR A 57 -4.97 -6.91 0.74
C THR A 57 -6.24 -6.69 1.56
N LEU A 58 -6.96 -7.77 1.82
CA LEU A 58 -8.20 -7.79 2.61
C LEU A 58 -8.03 -8.74 3.82
N PRO A 59 -8.72 -8.46 4.94
CA PRO A 59 -8.74 -9.38 6.06
C PRO A 59 -9.59 -10.63 5.73
N GLN A 60 -9.38 -11.70 6.49
CA GLN A 60 -10.09 -12.98 6.28
C GLN A 60 -11.62 -12.86 6.29
N SER A 61 -12.19 -11.89 7.03
CA SER A 61 -13.64 -11.61 7.04
C SER A 61 -14.21 -11.29 5.66
N TRP A 62 -13.37 -10.85 4.72
CA TRP A 62 -13.75 -10.52 3.35
C TRP A 62 -13.63 -11.71 2.39
N LYS A 63 -13.30 -12.90 2.87
CA LYS A 63 -13.30 -14.10 2.03
C LYS A 63 -14.69 -14.29 1.42
N GLY A 64 -14.75 -14.36 0.08
CA GLY A 64 -16.01 -14.39 -0.67
C GLY A 64 -16.55 -13.02 -1.08
N TYR A 65 -15.73 -11.96 -1.01
CA TYR A 65 -16.06 -10.66 -1.60
C TYR A 65 -16.46 -10.78 -3.07
N THR A 66 -17.25 -9.81 -3.54
CA THR A 66 -17.60 -9.67 -4.96
C THR A 66 -17.11 -8.34 -5.48
N ILE A 67 -17.00 -8.19 -6.80
CA ILE A 67 -16.64 -6.92 -7.44
C ILE A 67 -17.86 -6.34 -8.12
N VAL A 68 -18.13 -5.07 -7.85
CA VAL A 68 -19.17 -4.30 -8.54
C VAL A 68 -18.51 -3.10 -9.21
N THR A 69 -18.72 -2.98 -10.51
CA THR A 69 -18.16 -1.90 -11.31
C THR A 69 -19.22 -0.85 -11.60
N SER A 70 -18.84 0.42 -11.49
CA SER A 70 -19.62 1.57 -11.94
C SER A 70 -18.68 2.64 -12.50
N ASN A 71 -19.17 3.86 -12.71
CA ASN A 71 -18.37 4.95 -13.28
C ASN A 71 -18.48 6.21 -12.43
N TRP A 72 -17.39 6.96 -12.35
CA TRP A 72 -17.39 8.34 -11.91
C TRP A 72 -17.50 9.27 -13.11
N ASN A 73 -18.13 10.43 -12.92
CA ASN A 73 -18.30 11.46 -13.93
C ASN A 73 -17.66 12.76 -13.43
N GLY A 74 -16.86 13.38 -14.28
CA GLY A 74 -16.19 14.65 -14.06
C GLY A 74 -16.96 15.81 -14.68
N VAL A 75 -17.22 16.85 -13.88
CA VAL A 75 -17.89 18.08 -14.33
C VAL A 75 -16.83 19.12 -14.70
N PRO A 76 -16.83 19.68 -15.93
CA PRO A 76 -15.88 20.71 -16.34
C PRO A 76 -16.03 22.00 -15.51
N LEU A 77 -14.91 22.65 -15.15
CA LEU A 77 -14.90 23.90 -14.36
C LEU A 77 -14.62 25.17 -15.19
N GLY A 78 -14.74 25.08 -16.51
CA GLY A 78 -14.44 26.19 -17.43
C GLY A 78 -14.23 25.78 -18.88
N GLY A 79 -14.56 24.54 -19.23
CA GLY A 79 -14.52 24.00 -20.60
C GLY A 79 -15.74 23.13 -20.88
N THR A 80 -15.72 22.41 -22.00
CA THR A 80 -16.86 21.56 -22.43
C THR A 80 -16.57 20.06 -22.33
N LYS A 81 -15.32 19.65 -22.10
CA LYS A 81 -14.94 18.24 -22.10
C LYS A 81 -15.24 17.60 -20.75
N SER A 82 -16.27 16.76 -20.72
CA SER A 82 -16.54 15.85 -19.61
C SER A 82 -15.46 14.76 -19.55
N GLU A 83 -15.08 14.38 -18.34
CA GLU A 83 -14.20 13.23 -18.07
C GLU A 83 -15.01 12.14 -17.37
N GLU A 84 -14.61 10.89 -17.53
CA GLU A 84 -15.22 9.76 -16.81
C GLU A 84 -14.17 8.66 -16.61
N GLY A 85 -14.47 7.75 -15.70
CA GLY A 85 -13.63 6.58 -15.46
C GLY A 85 -14.31 5.58 -14.53
N PRO A 86 -13.71 4.40 -14.36
CA PRO A 86 -14.34 3.32 -13.62
C PRO A 86 -14.19 3.52 -12.11
N ILE A 87 -15.18 3.01 -11.37
CA ILE A 87 -15.13 2.76 -9.94
C ILE A 87 -15.24 1.25 -9.75
N ILE A 88 -14.24 0.67 -9.09
CA ILE A 88 -14.21 -0.73 -8.68
C ILE A 88 -14.60 -0.77 -7.21
N SER A 89 -15.76 -1.36 -6.89
CA SER A 89 -16.20 -1.55 -5.52
C SER A 89 -15.97 -2.99 -5.10
N ILE A 90 -15.06 -3.20 -4.14
CA ILE A 90 -14.92 -4.48 -3.46
C ILE A 90 -16.07 -4.57 -2.45
N ARG A 91 -17.00 -5.48 -2.70
CA ARG A 91 -18.23 -5.64 -1.91
C ARG A 91 -18.08 -6.73 -0.87
N HIS A 92 -18.42 -6.38 0.36
CA HIS A 92 -18.35 -7.30 1.49
C HIS A 92 -19.27 -8.52 1.27
N PRO A 93 -18.85 -9.74 1.65
CA PRO A 93 -19.64 -10.97 1.43
C PRO A 93 -21.03 -10.94 2.11
N GLU A 94 -21.15 -10.25 3.24
CA GLU A 94 -22.44 -10.08 3.96
C GLU A 94 -23.33 -8.94 3.44
N TRP A 95 -22.93 -8.25 2.36
CA TRP A 95 -23.74 -7.17 1.81
C TRP A 95 -25.06 -7.70 1.24
N THR A 96 -26.18 -7.03 1.57
CA THR A 96 -27.48 -7.28 0.94
C THR A 96 -28.21 -5.95 0.67
N SER A 97 -29.20 -5.95 -0.22
CA SER A 97 -30.02 -4.75 -0.47
C SER A 97 -30.84 -4.31 0.75
N ALA A 98 -31.28 -5.27 1.59
CA ALA A 98 -32.02 -5.00 2.81
C ALA A 98 -31.11 -4.50 3.96
N LYS A 99 -29.85 -4.92 3.95
CA LYS A 99 -28.84 -4.59 4.96
C LYS A 99 -27.52 -4.23 4.26
N PRO A 100 -27.43 -3.01 3.70
CA PRO A 100 -26.24 -2.59 2.97
C PRO A 100 -25.06 -2.41 3.93
N ARG A 101 -23.91 -2.93 3.54
CA ARG A 101 -22.63 -2.76 4.23
C ARG A 101 -21.73 -1.82 3.39
N GLN A 102 -20.74 -1.19 4.01
CA GLN A 102 -19.78 -0.35 3.31
C GLN A 102 -18.95 -1.19 2.32
N ASP A 103 -19.03 -0.86 1.04
CA ASP A 103 -18.07 -1.34 0.04
C ASP A 103 -16.75 -0.57 0.17
N ILE A 104 -15.66 -1.12 -0.39
CA ILE A 104 -14.40 -0.39 -0.58
C ILE A 104 -14.35 0.10 -2.04
N PRO A 105 -14.69 1.36 -2.32
CA PRO A 105 -14.63 1.91 -3.67
C PRO A 105 -13.22 2.38 -4.03
N ILE A 106 -12.77 2.02 -5.24
CA ILE A 106 -11.51 2.44 -5.84
C ILE A 106 -11.83 3.09 -7.18
N MET A 107 -11.68 4.40 -7.25
CA MET A 107 -11.73 5.14 -8.52
C MET A 107 -10.41 4.93 -9.26
N VAL A 108 -10.51 4.69 -10.56
CA VAL A 108 -9.32 4.64 -11.43
C VAL A 108 -9.31 5.88 -12.31
N PHE A 109 -8.17 6.55 -12.32
CA PHE A 109 -7.87 7.67 -13.20
C PHE A 109 -6.69 7.32 -14.08
N THR A 110 -6.69 7.78 -15.34
CA THR A 110 -5.42 7.91 -16.07
C THR A 110 -4.55 8.98 -15.42
N LEU A 111 -3.22 8.94 -15.62
CA LEU A 111 -2.31 9.97 -15.13
C LEU A 111 -2.75 11.38 -15.59
N ALA A 112 -3.14 11.52 -16.86
CA ALA A 112 -3.60 12.79 -17.42
C ALA A 112 -4.91 13.30 -16.78
N GLN A 113 -5.85 12.40 -16.50
CA GLN A 113 -7.09 12.76 -15.79
C GLN A 113 -6.81 13.22 -14.36
N TRP A 114 -5.93 12.52 -13.64
CA TRP A 114 -5.55 12.90 -12.28
C TRP A 114 -4.90 14.29 -12.24
N ASP A 115 -3.96 14.54 -13.15
CA ASP A 115 -3.30 15.86 -13.25
C ASP A 115 -4.29 16.96 -13.65
N ALA A 116 -5.21 16.69 -14.57
CA ALA A 116 -6.24 17.64 -14.98
C ALA A 116 -7.21 17.97 -13.82
N MET A 117 -7.61 16.98 -13.02
CA MET A 117 -8.43 17.18 -11.82
C MET A 117 -7.71 18.06 -10.79
N ASN A 118 -6.44 17.76 -10.49
CA ASN A 118 -5.65 18.53 -9.53
C ASN A 118 -5.37 19.96 -10.01
N ASN A 119 -5.31 20.17 -11.33
CA ASN A 119 -5.23 21.49 -11.95
C ASN A 119 -6.60 22.17 -12.14
N SER A 120 -7.63 21.69 -11.43
CA SER A 120 -8.99 22.25 -11.41
C SER A 120 -9.61 22.39 -12.80
N LYS A 121 -9.29 21.48 -13.74
CA LYS A 121 -9.91 21.46 -15.07
C LYS A 121 -11.31 20.86 -15.03
N PHE A 122 -11.53 19.92 -14.12
CA PHE A 122 -12.83 19.35 -13.80
C PHE A 122 -12.89 18.96 -12.32
N SER A 123 -14.09 18.75 -11.78
CA SER A 123 -14.32 18.20 -10.45
C SER A 123 -15.04 16.87 -10.55
N VAL A 124 -14.79 15.97 -9.58
CA VAL A 124 -15.54 14.71 -9.48
C VAL A 124 -16.44 14.75 -8.26
N GLY A 125 -17.74 14.65 -8.49
CA GLY A 125 -18.77 14.83 -7.47
C GLY A 125 -19.00 16.30 -7.10
N ALA A 126 -19.96 16.51 -6.20
CA ALA A 126 -20.36 17.84 -5.73
C ALA A 126 -19.67 18.26 -4.42
N ALA A 127 -18.76 17.44 -3.89
CA ALA A 127 -18.09 17.72 -2.62
C ALA A 127 -16.96 18.74 -2.83
N PRO A 128 -16.72 19.65 -1.85
CA PRO A 128 -15.60 20.59 -1.90
C PRO A 128 -14.24 19.92 -1.59
N ILE A 129 -14.23 18.59 -1.46
CA ILE A 129 -13.05 17.79 -1.13
C ILE A 129 -12.85 16.83 -2.31
N PRO A 130 -11.66 16.77 -2.93
CA PRO A 130 -11.39 15.87 -4.03
C PRO A 130 -11.24 14.41 -3.54
N PRO A 131 -11.30 13.43 -4.45
CA PRO A 131 -10.81 12.08 -4.19
C PRO A 131 -9.37 12.09 -3.64
N SER A 132 -9.05 11.15 -2.75
CA SER A 132 -7.70 11.02 -2.18
C SER A 132 -6.95 9.84 -2.78
N GLU A 133 -5.67 10.02 -3.10
CA GLU A 133 -4.85 8.95 -3.69
C GLU A 133 -4.61 7.78 -2.72
N LEU A 134 -4.79 6.56 -3.23
CA LEU A 134 -4.47 5.29 -2.57
C LEU A 134 -3.13 4.71 -3.06
N GLY A 135 -2.78 4.98 -4.32
CA GLY A 135 -1.52 4.58 -4.95
C GLY A 135 -1.56 4.82 -6.47
N ARG A 136 -0.45 4.54 -7.16
CA ARG A 136 -0.35 4.68 -8.62
C ARG A 136 0.65 3.71 -9.23
N ASN A 137 0.46 3.39 -10.50
CA ASN A 137 1.42 2.67 -11.34
C ASN A 137 1.76 3.51 -12.59
N SER A 138 2.45 2.92 -13.56
CA SER A 138 2.86 3.61 -14.79
C SER A 138 1.72 4.14 -15.67
N LYS A 139 0.47 3.70 -15.47
CA LYS A 139 -0.69 4.06 -16.31
C LYS A 139 -1.81 4.76 -15.55
N TYR A 140 -2.00 4.43 -14.28
CA TYR A 140 -3.19 4.79 -13.52
C TYR A 140 -2.86 5.34 -12.13
N VAL A 141 -3.76 6.21 -11.65
CA VAL A 141 -3.87 6.59 -10.24
C VAL A 141 -5.13 5.96 -9.66
N PHE A 142 -4.98 5.30 -8.52
CA PHE A 142 -6.07 4.72 -7.74
C PHE A 142 -6.43 5.69 -6.63
N ALA A 143 -7.70 6.02 -6.51
CA ALA A 143 -8.17 6.99 -5.54
C ALA A 143 -9.44 6.55 -4.82
N LEU A 144 -9.59 7.03 -3.59
CA LEU A 144 -10.78 6.85 -2.79
C LEU A 144 -11.73 8.02 -3.04
N PRO A 145 -13.02 7.77 -3.34
CA PRO A 145 -14.01 8.83 -3.47
C PRO A 145 -14.08 9.73 -2.24
N ALA A 146 -14.31 11.01 -2.46
CA ALA A 146 -14.58 11.95 -1.40
C ALA A 146 -15.81 11.50 -0.60
N ARG A 147 -15.68 11.47 0.73
CA ARG A 147 -16.77 11.11 1.65
C ARG A 147 -17.43 9.75 1.34
N TYR A 148 -16.65 8.76 0.88
CA TYR A 148 -17.14 7.43 0.51
C TYR A 148 -17.98 6.71 1.60
N ASN A 149 -17.83 7.11 2.85
CA ASN A 149 -18.51 6.57 4.03
C ASN A 149 -19.49 7.55 4.71
N TYR A 150 -19.91 8.62 4.02
CA TYR A 150 -20.73 9.69 4.62
C TYR A 150 -22.08 9.23 5.17
N SER A 151 -22.67 8.18 4.59
CA SER A 151 -23.93 7.61 5.06
C SER A 151 -23.77 6.70 6.28
N TYR A 152 -22.55 6.50 6.77
CA TYR A 152 -22.20 5.61 7.89
C TYR A 152 -22.86 4.22 7.80
N PRO A 153 -22.81 3.53 6.64
CA PRO A 153 -23.41 2.20 6.52
C PRO A 153 -22.67 1.22 7.43
N GLU A 154 -23.29 0.07 7.69
CA GLU A 154 -22.66 -0.96 8.50
C GLU A 154 -21.26 -1.31 7.98
N GLY A 155 -20.31 -1.57 8.87
CA GLY A 155 -18.93 -1.89 8.49
C GLY A 155 -18.07 -0.71 8.04
N PHE A 156 -18.54 0.54 8.09
CA PHE A 156 -17.71 1.68 7.66
C PHE A 156 -16.42 1.84 8.47
N GLN A 157 -16.42 1.60 9.79
CA GLN A 157 -15.19 1.67 10.60
C GLN A 157 -14.19 0.55 10.24
N GLU A 158 -14.69 -0.63 9.83
CA GLU A 158 -13.84 -1.72 9.37
C GLU A 158 -13.14 -1.31 8.07
N VAL A 159 -13.88 -0.69 7.13
CA VAL A 159 -13.31 -0.18 5.89
C VAL A 159 -12.30 0.94 6.15
N GLU A 160 -12.57 1.87 7.06
CA GLU A 160 -11.58 2.88 7.49
C GLU A 160 -10.31 2.21 8.04
N THR A 161 -10.47 1.18 8.87
CA THR A 161 -9.35 0.42 9.43
C THR A 161 -8.52 -0.24 8.33
N ILE A 162 -9.17 -0.89 7.37
CA ILE A 162 -8.52 -1.53 6.21
C ILE A 162 -7.72 -0.48 5.42
N LEU A 163 -8.34 0.65 5.06
CA LEU A 163 -7.73 1.70 4.25
C LEU A 163 -6.55 2.39 4.96
N ASN A 164 -6.66 2.61 6.28
CA ASN A 164 -5.55 3.13 7.10
C ASN A 164 -4.32 2.21 7.07
N GLY A 165 -4.52 0.91 6.85
CA GLY A 165 -3.46 -0.07 6.64
C GLY A 165 -2.73 0.02 5.30
N LYS A 166 -3.11 0.95 4.41
CA LYS A 166 -2.57 1.10 3.04
C LYS A 166 -2.57 -0.23 2.26
N PRO A 167 -3.76 -0.82 2.05
CA PRO A 167 -3.91 -2.19 1.55
C PRO A 167 -3.68 -2.32 0.04
N LEU A 168 -3.75 -1.20 -0.70
CA LEU A 168 -3.54 -1.16 -2.14
C LEU A 168 -2.05 -1.18 -2.46
N LYS A 169 -1.62 -2.15 -3.26
CA LYS A 169 -0.26 -2.30 -3.78
C LYS A 169 -0.31 -2.18 -5.31
N PRO A 170 0.17 -1.08 -5.90
CA PRO A 170 0.25 -0.96 -7.35
C PRO A 170 1.16 -2.04 -7.95
N THR A 171 0.81 -2.53 -9.13
CA THR A 171 1.60 -3.47 -9.91
C THR A 171 1.76 -2.96 -11.34
N GLU A 172 2.70 -3.56 -12.08
CA GLU A 172 2.92 -3.28 -13.50
C GLU A 172 2.49 -4.46 -14.38
N ASN A 173 1.71 -5.38 -13.81
CA ASN A 173 1.20 -6.57 -14.51
C ASN A 173 -0.16 -6.23 -15.11
N PHE A 174 -0.18 -6.05 -16.43
CA PHE A 174 -1.39 -5.76 -17.19
C PHE A 174 -1.75 -6.97 -18.05
N GLU A 175 -2.99 -7.48 -17.94
CA GLU A 175 -3.51 -8.61 -18.72
C GLU A 175 -4.81 -8.25 -19.45
#